data_AF-A0A4U7E4R5-F1
#
_entry.id   AF-A0A4U7E4R5-F1
#
_cell.length_a   1.000
_cell.length_b   1.000
_cell.length_c   1.000
_cell.angle_alpha   90.00
_cell.angle_beta   90.00
_cell.angle_gamma   90.00
#
_symmetry.space_group_name_H-M   'P 1'
#
loop_
_entity.id
_entity.type
_entity.pdbx_description
1 polymer ?
#
loop_
_entity_poly.entity_id
_entity_poly.type
_entity_poly.pdbx_seq_one_letter_code
_entity_poly.pdbx_strand_id
1 'polypeptide(L)'
;GGGGGAVITGTLEREFTAETSETWANGSTVSVEDSEWRVEVAGENATEFTLVEVLDRQAILGADDAAENETVTLEDGEYVAVTDENGDRTLVPVDEYFPAPEEQSYATGETLEYDGQTVTVDDVTADGAVLVWETTQTETVEVGQHSVVTFGGTDYVAHFQDTSTLQMSSDIEAYEAQVSEIDRFNQYNSGLSRILVLSVLSSIMLAGMAFIPSRY
;
A
#
# COMPACT_ATOMS: atom_id res chain seq x y z
N GLY A 1 45.23 2.37 -9.26
CA GLY A 1 44.32 1.88 -8.21
C GLY A 1 42.93 2.32 -8.59
N GLY A 2 42.03 1.38 -8.80
CA GLY A 2 40.62 1.70 -9.07
C GLY A 2 39.95 2.08 -7.77
N GLY A 3 39.57 3.35 -7.62
CA GLY A 3 38.68 3.77 -6.56
C GLY A 3 37.28 3.27 -6.91
N GLY A 4 36.86 2.15 -6.31
CA GLY A 4 35.46 1.79 -6.30
C GLY A 4 34.73 2.84 -5.48
N GLY A 5 34.07 3.79 -6.15
CA GLY A 5 33.21 4.75 -5.50
C GLY A 5 32.11 3.99 -4.78
N ALA A 6 32.02 4.15 -3.46
CA ALA A 6 30.88 3.64 -2.72
C ALA A 6 29.62 4.31 -3.30
N VAL A 7 28.68 3.51 -3.79
CA VAL A 7 27.39 4.03 -4.23
C VAL A 7 26.58 4.28 -2.95
N ILE A 8 26.31 5.55 -2.66
CA ILE A 8 25.44 5.94 -1.55
C ILE A 8 24.01 5.96 -2.08
N THR A 9 23.14 5.17 -1.45
CA THR A 9 21.69 5.14 -1.67
C THR A 9 20.98 5.35 -0.34
N GLY A 10 19.80 5.94 -0.38
CA GLY A 10 18.91 6.10 0.78
C GLY A 10 17.47 5.83 0.39
N THR A 11 16.60 5.78 1.39
CA THR A 11 15.16 5.57 1.22
C THR A 11 14.43 6.71 1.88
N LEU A 12 13.50 7.33 1.16
CA LEU A 12 12.55 8.29 1.70
C LEU A 12 11.20 7.61 1.87
N GLU A 13 10.61 7.78 3.03
CA GLU A 13 9.28 7.26 3.35
C GLU A 13 8.39 8.43 3.78
N ARG A 14 7.16 8.45 3.27
CA ARG A 14 6.14 9.40 3.69
C ARG A 14 4.80 8.70 3.85
N GLU A 15 4.21 8.91 5.00
CA GLU A 15 2.81 8.57 5.25
C GLU A 15 1.92 9.74 4.81
N PHE A 16 0.82 9.43 4.13
CA PHE A 16 -0.19 10.40 3.76
C PHE A 16 -1.58 9.76 3.81
N THR A 17 -2.59 10.58 4.11
CA THR A 17 -3.99 10.15 4.09
C THR A 17 -4.51 10.20 2.66
N ALA A 18 -5.23 9.15 2.28
CA ALA A 18 -5.88 9.04 0.99
C ALA A 18 -7.29 8.46 1.14
N GLU A 19 -8.23 8.98 0.36
CA GLU A 19 -9.58 8.42 0.27
C GLU A 19 -9.53 7.09 -0.48
N THR A 20 -10.15 6.09 0.12
CA THR A 20 -10.39 4.76 -0.45
C THR A 20 -11.88 4.56 -0.58
N SER A 21 -12.30 3.84 -1.61
CA SER A 21 -13.69 3.50 -1.83
C SER A 21 -13.83 2.02 -2.14
N GLU A 22 -14.93 1.41 -1.69
CA GLU A 22 -15.32 0.06 -2.06
C GLU A 22 -16.80 0.01 -2.44
N THR A 23 -17.13 -0.88 -3.37
CA THR A 23 -18.50 -1.05 -3.84
C THR A 23 -19.03 -2.40 -3.39
N TRP A 24 -20.12 -2.36 -2.64
CA TRP A 24 -20.88 -3.53 -2.23
C TRP A 24 -22.04 -3.73 -3.19
N ALA A 25 -21.92 -4.74 -4.06
CA ALA A 25 -22.93 -5.03 -5.06
C ALA A 25 -24.21 -5.59 -4.42
N ASN A 26 -25.37 -5.26 -4.99
CA ASN A 26 -26.65 -5.81 -4.58
C ASN A 26 -26.67 -7.34 -4.77
N GLY A 27 -27.10 -8.05 -3.72
CA GLY A 27 -27.11 -9.50 -3.63
C GLY A 27 -25.74 -10.15 -3.37
N SER A 28 -24.67 -9.36 -3.17
CA SER A 28 -23.36 -9.89 -2.76
C SER A 28 -23.31 -10.17 -1.27
N THR A 29 -22.35 -11.00 -0.86
CA THR A 29 -22.05 -11.27 0.54
C THR A 29 -20.76 -10.57 0.93
N VAL A 30 -20.80 -9.86 2.05
CA VAL A 30 -19.68 -9.13 2.63
C VAL A 30 -19.46 -9.59 4.07
N SER A 31 -18.23 -9.49 4.56
CA SER A 31 -17.90 -9.84 5.94
C SER A 31 -17.77 -8.57 6.78
N VAL A 32 -18.59 -8.45 7.82
CA VAL A 32 -18.60 -7.31 8.76
C VAL A 32 -18.62 -7.86 10.17
N GLU A 33 -17.67 -7.42 11.01
CA GLU A 33 -17.52 -7.86 12.42
C GLU A 33 -17.58 -9.40 12.58
N ASP A 34 -16.74 -10.11 11.81
CA ASP A 34 -16.64 -11.58 11.78
C ASP A 34 -17.91 -12.34 11.35
N SER A 35 -18.93 -11.62 10.88
CA SER A 35 -20.19 -12.19 10.41
C SER A 35 -20.38 -11.96 8.92
N GLU A 36 -21.06 -12.89 8.23
CA GLU A 36 -21.40 -12.75 6.81
C GLU A 36 -22.75 -12.06 6.65
N TRP A 37 -22.80 -11.05 5.78
CA TRP A 37 -23.99 -10.25 5.52
C TRP A 37 -24.25 -10.19 4.03
N ARG A 38 -25.50 -10.40 3.63
CA ARG A 38 -25.98 -10.20 2.27
C ARG A 38 -26.41 -8.76 2.11
N VAL A 39 -25.88 -8.08 1.11
CA VAL A 39 -26.27 -6.72 0.74
C VAL A 39 -27.54 -6.78 -0.06
N GLU A 40 -28.59 -6.09 0.38
CA GLU A 40 -29.86 -5.99 -0.33
C GLU A 40 -30.24 -4.53 -0.56
N VAL A 41 -30.53 -4.19 -1.82
CA VAL A 41 -30.97 -2.84 -2.19
C VAL A 41 -32.38 -2.90 -2.77
N ALA A 42 -33.29 -2.14 -2.16
CA ALA A 42 -34.70 -2.16 -2.50
C ALA A 42 -35.07 -1.17 -3.61
N GLY A 43 -35.14 -1.67 -4.84
CA GLY A 43 -35.72 -0.96 -5.99
C GLY A 43 -34.77 0.00 -6.72
N GLU A 44 -35.26 0.57 -7.82
CA GLU A 44 -34.42 1.30 -8.79
C GLU A 44 -33.97 2.70 -8.32
N ASN A 45 -34.63 3.26 -7.30
CA ASN A 45 -34.34 4.59 -6.74
C ASN A 45 -33.98 4.49 -5.25
N ALA A 46 -33.32 3.41 -4.86
CA ALA A 46 -32.92 3.19 -3.49
C ALA A 46 -31.96 4.28 -3.02
N THR A 47 -32.13 4.72 -1.77
CA THR A 47 -31.25 5.67 -1.08
C THR A 47 -30.60 5.05 0.15
N GLU A 48 -30.93 3.78 0.41
CA GLU A 48 -30.49 2.97 1.53
C GLU A 48 -30.31 1.53 1.07
N PHE A 49 -29.44 0.80 1.75
CA PHE A 49 -29.27 -0.64 1.59
C PHE A 49 -29.44 -1.32 2.94
N THR A 50 -29.76 -2.61 2.91
CA THR A 50 -29.91 -3.46 4.09
C THR A 50 -28.88 -4.57 4.03
N LEU A 51 -28.15 -4.75 5.13
CA LEU A 51 -27.37 -5.94 5.40
C LEU A 51 -28.29 -6.96 6.07
N VAL A 52 -28.42 -8.14 5.47
CA VAL A 52 -29.18 -9.27 6.00
C VAL A 52 -28.21 -10.36 6.40
N GLU A 53 -28.24 -10.79 7.65
CA GLU A 53 -27.33 -11.79 8.19
C GLU A 53 -27.42 -13.11 7.41
N VAL A 54 -26.27 -13.66 7.03
CA VAL A 54 -26.17 -15.00 6.45
C VAL A 54 -25.90 -15.99 7.58
N LEU A 55 -26.96 -16.65 8.05
CA LEU A 55 -26.88 -17.65 9.10
C LEU A 55 -26.06 -18.87 8.66
N ASP A 56 -25.06 -19.24 9.47
CA ASP A 56 -24.38 -20.53 9.35
C ASP A 56 -25.28 -21.65 9.89
N ARG A 57 -26.24 -22.06 9.07
CA ARG A 57 -27.18 -23.14 9.39
C ARG A 57 -26.46 -24.44 9.76
N GLN A 58 -25.28 -24.69 9.18
CA GLN A 58 -24.54 -25.91 9.46
C GLN A 58 -23.89 -25.88 10.84
N ALA A 59 -23.37 -24.73 11.26
CA ALA A 59 -22.90 -24.56 12.63
C ALA A 59 -24.03 -24.69 13.66
N ILE A 60 -25.21 -24.13 13.35
CA ILE A 60 -26.40 -24.24 14.23
C ILE A 60 -26.82 -25.70 14.38
N LEU A 61 -26.98 -26.43 13.27
CA LEU A 61 -27.32 -27.86 13.29
C LEU A 61 -26.24 -28.70 13.98
N GLY A 62 -24.97 -28.40 13.75
CA GLY A 62 -23.84 -29.12 14.36
C GLY A 62 -23.67 -28.87 15.85
N ALA A 63 -24.25 -27.80 16.39
CA ALA A 63 -24.27 -27.51 17.82
C ALA A 63 -25.40 -28.23 18.58
N ASP A 64 -26.39 -28.77 17.87
CA ASP A 64 -27.55 -29.46 18.44
C ASP A 64 -27.44 -30.97 18.25
N ASP A 65 -27.08 -31.70 19.30
CA ASP A 65 -26.96 -33.16 19.29
C ASP A 65 -28.29 -33.87 18.99
N ALA A 66 -29.43 -33.20 19.19
CA ALA A 66 -30.75 -33.75 18.90
C ALA A 66 -31.14 -33.59 17.42
N ALA A 67 -30.55 -32.64 16.70
CA ALA A 67 -30.84 -32.39 15.31
C ALA A 67 -30.06 -33.34 14.38
N GLU A 68 -30.76 -33.82 13.35
CA GLU A 68 -30.07 -34.36 12.18
C GLU A 68 -29.34 -33.19 11.50
N ASN A 69 -28.05 -33.37 11.20
CA ASN A 69 -27.15 -32.34 10.65
C ASN A 69 -27.48 -31.94 9.19
N GLU A 70 -28.74 -32.12 8.79
CA GLU A 70 -29.26 -31.94 7.44
C GLU A 70 -30.75 -31.54 7.52
N THR A 71 -31.20 -30.76 6.54
CA THR A 71 -32.62 -30.44 6.39
C THR A 71 -33.32 -31.42 5.46
N VAL A 72 -34.64 -31.58 5.67
CA VAL A 72 -35.51 -32.45 4.88
C VAL A 72 -36.54 -31.58 4.16
N THR A 73 -36.59 -31.68 2.84
CA THR A 73 -37.61 -31.00 2.02
C THR A 73 -38.80 -31.93 1.77
N LEU A 74 -40.01 -31.43 2.08
CA LEU A 74 -41.30 -32.07 1.81
C LEU A 74 -42.12 -31.22 0.82
N GLU A 75 -43.30 -31.69 0.40
CA GLU A 75 -44.18 -30.95 -0.53
C GLU A 75 -44.62 -29.59 0.03
N ASP A 76 -44.67 -29.45 1.37
CA ASP A 76 -45.20 -28.29 2.07
C ASP A 76 -44.10 -27.31 2.55
N GLY A 77 -42.82 -27.68 2.46
CA GLY A 77 -41.71 -26.85 2.94
C GLY A 77 -40.45 -27.63 3.36
N GLU A 78 -39.52 -26.93 3.99
CA GLU A 78 -38.27 -27.49 4.52
C GLU A 78 -38.33 -27.61 6.04
N TYR A 79 -37.76 -28.69 6.58
CA TYR A 79 -37.84 -29.04 7.99
C TYR A 79 -36.49 -29.54 8.51
N VAL A 80 -36.24 -29.37 9.80
CA VAL A 80 -35.15 -30.01 10.55
C VAL A 80 -35.74 -31.20 11.32
N ALA A 81 -35.11 -32.36 11.19
CA ALA A 81 -35.49 -33.51 11.97
C ALA A 81 -34.77 -33.48 13.32
N VAL A 82 -35.54 -33.48 14.41
CA VAL A 82 -35.03 -33.44 15.78
C VAL A 82 -35.49 -34.70 16.52
N THR A 83 -34.57 -35.39 17.18
CA THR A 83 -34.85 -36.58 17.99
C THR A 83 -34.88 -36.20 19.46
N ASP A 84 -36.00 -36.44 20.14
CA ASP A 84 -36.12 -36.14 21.56
C ASP A 84 -35.35 -37.13 22.46
N GLU A 85 -35.32 -36.87 23.77
CA GLU A 85 -34.66 -37.74 24.75
C GLU A 85 -35.26 -39.16 24.83
N ASN A 86 -36.48 -39.37 24.30
CA ASN A 86 -37.15 -40.66 24.26
C ASN A 86 -36.85 -41.44 22.97
N GLY A 87 -36.18 -40.81 22.01
CA GLY A 87 -35.87 -41.37 20.68
C GLY A 87 -36.98 -41.14 19.64
N ASP A 88 -37.96 -40.30 19.93
CA ASP A 88 -39.03 -39.94 19.00
C ASP A 88 -38.57 -38.82 18.07
N ARG A 89 -38.69 -39.05 16.76
CA ARG A 89 -38.29 -38.11 15.71
C ARG A 89 -39.45 -37.17 15.37
N THR A 90 -39.21 -35.87 15.49
CA THR A 90 -40.14 -34.80 15.14
C THR A 90 -39.56 -33.93 14.03
N LEU A 91 -40.43 -33.40 13.16
CA LEU A 91 -40.03 -32.44 12.12
C LEU A 91 -40.40 -31.03 12.56
N VAL A 92 -39.40 -30.16 12.67
CA VAL A 92 -39.56 -28.74 13.02
C VAL A 92 -39.38 -27.91 11.75
N PRO A 93 -40.29 -27.01 11.38
CA PRO A 93 -40.11 -26.12 10.23
C PRO A 93 -38.81 -25.31 10.34
N VAL A 94 -38.11 -25.07 9.23
CA VAL A 94 -36.84 -24.31 9.25
C VAL A 94 -36.99 -22.90 9.83
N ASP A 95 -38.12 -22.23 9.57
CA ASP A 95 -38.39 -20.88 10.10
C ASP A 95 -38.67 -20.86 11.62
N GLU A 96 -38.97 -22.01 12.20
CA GLU A 96 -39.14 -22.16 13.66
C GLU A 96 -37.84 -22.66 14.31
N TYR A 97 -37.05 -23.46 13.60
CA TYR A 97 -35.81 -24.02 14.09
C TYR A 97 -34.65 -23.02 14.05
N PHE A 98 -34.44 -22.35 12.91
CA PHE A 98 -33.39 -21.35 12.77
C PHE A 98 -33.88 -19.99 13.29
N PRO A 99 -33.01 -19.21 13.97
CA PRO A 99 -33.35 -17.85 14.33
C PRO A 99 -33.65 -17.02 13.07
N ALA A 100 -34.46 -15.96 13.22
CA ALA A 100 -34.62 -14.99 12.15
C ALA A 100 -33.27 -14.25 11.95
N PRO A 101 -32.85 -14.04 10.69
CA PRO A 101 -31.62 -13.31 10.41
C PRO A 101 -31.73 -11.88 10.93
N GLU A 102 -30.61 -11.35 11.44
CA GLU A 102 -30.53 -9.93 11.78
C GLU A 102 -30.52 -9.06 10.50
N GLU A 103 -31.11 -7.87 10.59
CA GLU A 103 -31.18 -6.91 9.48
C GLU A 103 -30.69 -5.54 9.96
N GLN A 104 -29.78 -4.93 9.20
CA GLN A 104 -29.24 -3.59 9.48
C GLN A 104 -29.33 -2.72 8.24
N SER A 105 -30.06 -1.61 8.31
CA SER A 105 -30.22 -0.69 7.19
C SER A 105 -29.33 0.54 7.36
N TYR A 106 -28.73 0.97 6.25
CA TYR A 106 -27.89 2.16 6.19
C TYR A 106 -28.27 3.04 5.01
N ALA A 107 -28.46 4.32 5.28
CA ALA A 107 -28.73 5.34 4.27
C ALA A 107 -27.45 6.03 3.78
N THR A 108 -27.55 6.70 2.63
CA THR A 108 -26.48 7.57 2.13
C THR A 108 -26.10 8.63 3.17
N GLY A 109 -24.80 8.76 3.46
CA GLY A 109 -24.23 9.66 4.46
C GLY A 109 -24.13 9.08 5.87
N GLU A 110 -24.64 7.87 6.11
CA GLU A 110 -24.44 7.18 7.38
C GLU A 110 -23.07 6.48 7.45
N THR A 111 -22.65 6.16 8.67
CA THR A 111 -21.35 5.55 8.94
C THR A 111 -21.52 4.18 9.59
N LEU A 112 -20.64 3.25 9.27
CA LEU A 112 -20.58 1.91 9.87
C LEU A 112 -19.13 1.48 10.10
N GLU A 113 -18.92 0.49 10.95
CA GLU A 113 -17.59 -0.08 11.21
C GLU A 113 -17.32 -1.23 10.24
N TYR A 114 -16.20 -1.18 9.53
CA TYR A 114 -15.78 -2.20 8.56
C TYR A 114 -14.27 -2.38 8.61
N ASP A 115 -13.77 -3.61 8.69
CA ASP A 115 -12.32 -3.91 8.76
C ASP A 115 -11.53 -3.09 9.80
N GLY A 116 -12.16 -2.78 10.94
CA GLY A 116 -11.55 -1.99 12.02
C GLY A 116 -11.42 -0.49 11.75
N GLN A 117 -12.11 0.03 10.74
CA GLN A 117 -12.21 1.46 10.46
C GLN A 117 -13.66 1.91 10.27
N THR A 118 -13.95 3.17 10.58
CA THR A 118 -15.26 3.77 10.30
C THR A 118 -15.33 4.15 8.82
N VAL A 119 -16.28 3.56 8.10
CA VAL A 119 -16.56 3.86 6.69
C VAL A 119 -17.88 4.62 6.56
N THR A 120 -18.00 5.45 5.52
CA THR A 120 -19.21 6.25 5.23
C THR A 120 -19.86 5.76 3.96
N VAL A 121 -21.20 5.70 3.94
CA VAL A 121 -21.98 5.41 2.73
C VAL A 121 -21.98 6.66 1.85
N ASP A 122 -21.28 6.63 0.72
CA ASP A 122 -21.19 7.76 -0.22
C ASP A 122 -22.39 7.82 -1.17
N ASP A 123 -22.79 6.67 -1.70
CA ASP A 123 -23.87 6.57 -2.67
C ASP A 123 -24.57 5.20 -2.59
N VAL A 124 -25.87 5.18 -2.86
CA VAL A 124 -26.64 3.94 -2.96
C VAL A 124 -27.45 3.97 -4.25
N THR A 125 -27.35 2.88 -5.02
CA THR A 125 -28.05 2.70 -6.29
C THR A 125 -28.63 1.29 -6.36
N ALA A 126 -29.46 1.01 -7.35
CA ALA A 126 -30.02 -0.33 -7.58
C ALA A 126 -28.96 -1.44 -7.70
N ASP A 127 -27.75 -1.08 -8.15
CA ASP A 127 -26.62 -1.98 -8.34
C ASP A 127 -25.87 -2.28 -7.03
N GLY A 128 -26.03 -1.47 -5.98
CA GLY A 128 -25.30 -1.61 -4.72
C GLY A 128 -25.05 -0.30 -3.98
N ALA A 129 -24.19 -0.37 -2.97
CA ALA A 129 -23.74 0.77 -2.17
C ALA A 129 -22.25 1.03 -2.37
N VAL A 130 -21.86 2.31 -2.39
CA VAL A 130 -20.47 2.75 -2.40
C VAL A 130 -20.11 3.25 -1.02
N LEU A 131 -19.06 2.67 -0.45
CA LEU A 131 -18.49 3.07 0.83
C LEU A 131 -17.19 3.81 0.61
N VAL A 132 -16.95 4.84 1.40
CA VAL A 132 -15.73 5.66 1.36
C VAL A 132 -15.13 5.83 2.75
N TRP A 133 -13.81 5.83 2.82
CA TRP A 133 -13.07 6.05 4.06
C TRP A 133 -11.66 6.57 3.79
N GLU A 134 -11.04 7.14 4.81
CA GLU A 134 -9.65 7.60 4.74
C GLU A 134 -8.70 6.51 5.25
N THR A 135 -7.68 6.18 4.47
CA THR A 135 -6.61 5.26 4.87
C THR A 135 -5.25 5.94 4.83
N THR A 136 -4.34 5.51 5.69
CA THR A 136 -2.94 5.95 5.67
C THR A 136 -2.17 5.10 4.69
N GLN A 137 -1.63 5.71 3.64
CA GLN A 137 -0.76 5.06 2.67
C GLN A 137 0.69 5.50 2.89
N THR A 138 1.62 4.57 2.68
CA THR A 138 3.06 4.85 2.74
C THR A 138 3.64 4.87 1.34
N GLU A 139 4.22 6.01 0.96
CA GLU A 139 5.02 6.16 -0.25
C GLU A 139 6.50 5.99 0.09
N THR A 140 7.16 5.03 -0.57
CA THR A 140 8.59 4.77 -0.42
C THR A 140 9.31 5.07 -1.73
N VAL A 141 10.34 5.92 -1.67
CA VAL A 141 11.15 6.30 -2.83
C VAL A 141 12.62 5.99 -2.55
N GLU A 142 13.25 5.21 -3.43
CA GLU A 142 14.69 4.99 -3.41
C GLU A 142 15.41 6.20 -4.00
N VAL A 143 16.41 6.71 -3.28
CA VAL A 143 17.14 7.91 -3.63
C VAL A 143 18.61 7.59 -3.84
N GLY A 144 19.10 7.90 -5.04
CA GLY A 144 20.51 7.79 -5.41
C GLY A 144 21.23 9.15 -5.40
N GLN A 145 22.55 9.10 -5.30
CA GLN A 145 23.41 10.28 -5.45
C GLN A 145 23.19 10.97 -6.80
N HIS A 146 22.90 12.27 -6.80
CA HIS A 146 22.56 13.10 -7.98
C HIS A 146 21.30 12.64 -8.76
N SER A 147 20.43 11.82 -8.15
CA SER A 147 19.19 11.42 -8.80
C SER A 147 18.11 12.50 -8.69
N VAL A 148 17.27 12.62 -9.72
CA VAL A 148 16.01 13.36 -9.64
C VAL A 148 14.96 12.40 -9.10
N VAL A 149 14.32 12.79 -8.00
CA VAL A 149 13.27 12.01 -7.35
C VAL A 149 12.01 12.85 -7.21
N THR A 150 10.88 12.30 -7.63
CA THR A 150 9.56 12.89 -7.38
C THR A 150 9.11 12.43 -6.00
N PHE A 151 8.86 13.39 -5.11
CA PHE A 151 8.40 13.10 -3.75
C PHE A 151 7.28 14.08 -3.41
N GLY A 152 6.08 13.55 -3.12
CA GLY A 152 4.91 14.39 -2.89
C GLY A 152 4.50 15.28 -4.06
N GLY A 153 4.69 14.81 -5.29
CA GLY A 153 4.32 15.54 -6.51
C GLY A 153 5.26 16.69 -6.89
N THR A 154 6.39 16.82 -6.20
CA THR A 154 7.46 17.79 -6.53
C THR A 154 8.74 17.03 -6.86
N ASP A 155 9.44 17.48 -7.91
CA ASP A 155 10.74 16.93 -8.30
C ASP A 155 11.87 17.59 -7.52
N TYR A 156 12.78 16.76 -7.00
CA TYR A 156 13.97 17.20 -6.27
C TYR A 156 15.21 16.52 -6.82
N VAL A 157 16.33 17.24 -6.86
CA VAL A 157 17.65 16.62 -7.02
C VAL A 157 18.21 16.26 -5.65
N ALA A 158 18.58 14.99 -5.49
CA ALA A 158 19.16 14.45 -4.28
C ALA A 158 20.70 14.53 -4.30
N HIS A 159 21.28 15.01 -3.20
CA HIS A 159 22.72 15.08 -2.98
C HIS A 159 23.05 14.60 -1.56
N PHE A 160 23.74 13.47 -1.44
CA PHE A 160 24.29 13.06 -0.15
C PHE A 160 25.61 13.81 0.09
N GLN A 161 25.68 14.59 1.17
CA GLN A 161 26.93 15.23 1.61
C GLN A 161 27.87 14.19 2.24
N ASP A 162 27.27 13.19 2.90
CA ASP A 162 27.91 12.06 3.53
C ASP A 162 26.89 10.91 3.66
N THR A 163 27.28 9.78 4.25
CA THR A 163 26.41 8.59 4.40
C THR A 163 25.19 8.79 5.32
N SER A 164 25.10 9.90 6.03
CA SER A 164 24.02 10.23 6.98
C SER A 164 23.29 11.54 6.67
N THR A 165 23.75 12.32 5.69
CA THR A 165 23.18 13.63 5.37
C THR A 165 22.73 13.69 3.91
N LEU A 166 21.42 13.61 3.67
CA LEU A 166 20.80 13.87 2.38
C LEU A 166 20.34 15.33 2.31
N GLN A 167 20.74 16.03 1.25
CA GLN A 167 20.23 17.34 0.88
C GLN A 167 19.41 17.21 -0.39
N MET A 168 18.27 17.89 -0.44
CA MET A 168 17.37 17.90 -1.60
C MET A 168 17.13 19.35 -2.03
N SER A 169 17.16 19.59 -3.34
CA SER A 169 16.90 20.90 -3.95
C SER A 169 15.81 20.78 -5.00
N SER A 170 14.83 21.69 -4.98
CA SER A 170 13.81 21.83 -6.03
C SER A 170 14.29 22.70 -7.20
N ASP A 171 15.44 23.36 -7.06
CA ASP A 171 16.06 24.18 -8.12
C ASP A 171 17.10 23.33 -8.87
N ILE A 172 16.61 22.58 -9.86
CA ILE A 172 17.37 21.61 -10.65
C ILE A 172 18.39 22.32 -11.55
N GLU A 173 17.99 23.42 -12.18
CA GLU A 173 18.83 24.19 -13.11
C GLU A 173 20.04 24.82 -12.40
N ALA A 174 19.85 25.38 -11.20
CA ALA A 174 20.95 25.94 -10.41
C ALA A 174 21.93 24.87 -9.89
N TYR A 175 21.45 23.64 -9.68
CA TYR A 175 22.28 22.52 -9.26
C TYR A 175 23.16 22.00 -10.41
N GLU A 176 22.57 21.80 -11.60
CA GLU A 176 23.32 21.37 -12.80
C GLU A 176 24.43 22.37 -13.18
N ALA A 177 24.18 23.68 -13.03
CA ALA A 177 25.18 24.71 -13.26
C ALA A 177 26.39 24.61 -12.31
N GLN A 178 26.16 24.29 -11.04
CA GLN A 178 27.23 24.13 -10.04
C GLN A 178 28.09 22.88 -10.28
N VAL A 179 27.46 21.74 -10.64
CA VAL A 179 28.21 20.51 -10.96
C VAL A 179 29.15 20.74 -12.13
N SER A 180 28.68 21.42 -13.18
CA SER A 180 29.52 21.77 -14.35
C SER A 180 30.71 22.67 -13.98
N GLU A 181 30.54 23.56 -13.01
CA GLU A 181 31.59 24.46 -12.56
C GLU A 181 32.66 23.75 -11.71
N ILE A 182 32.24 22.79 -10.88
CA ILE A 182 33.14 21.94 -10.07
C ILE A 182 33.98 21.02 -10.95
N ASP A 183 33.40 20.40 -11.98
CA ASP A 183 34.15 19.56 -12.93
C ASP A 183 35.23 20.38 -13.66
N ARG A 184 34.89 21.61 -14.05
CA ARG A 184 35.83 22.53 -14.70
C ARG A 184 36.98 22.91 -13.77
N PHE A 185 36.70 23.17 -12.49
CA PHE A 185 37.74 23.46 -11.49
C PHE A 185 38.68 22.27 -11.23
N ASN A 186 38.13 21.07 -11.08
CA ASN A 186 38.91 19.83 -10.92
C ASN A 186 39.80 19.55 -12.13
N GLN A 187 39.31 19.82 -13.34
CA GLN A 187 40.08 19.65 -14.56
C GLN A 187 41.29 20.60 -14.59
N TYR A 188 41.12 21.87 -14.20
CA TYR A 188 42.24 22.82 -14.08
C TYR A 188 43.28 22.40 -13.05
N ASN A 189 42.86 21.90 -11.87
CA ASN A 189 43.79 21.47 -10.83
C ASN A 189 44.57 20.19 -11.23
N SER A 190 43.91 19.27 -11.94
CA SER A 190 44.56 18.09 -12.53
C SER A 190 45.55 18.45 -13.65
N GLY A 191 45.32 19.54 -14.39
CA GLY A 191 46.25 20.08 -15.39
C GLY A 191 47.48 20.74 -14.75
N LEU A 192 47.26 21.58 -13.74
CA LEU A 192 48.33 22.28 -13.00
C LEU A 192 49.29 21.32 -12.31
N SER A 193 48.77 20.28 -11.65
CA SER A 193 49.60 19.25 -11.02
C SER A 193 50.48 18.48 -12.02
N ARG A 194 49.96 18.15 -13.23
CA ARG A 194 50.78 17.52 -14.29
C ARG A 194 51.88 18.43 -14.80
N ILE A 195 51.60 19.71 -15.00
CA ILE A 195 52.59 20.70 -15.45
C ILE A 195 53.69 20.88 -14.41
N LEU A 196 53.32 20.91 -13.13
CA LEU A 196 54.29 21.03 -12.03
C LEU A 196 55.21 19.80 -11.94
N VAL A 197 54.66 18.58 -12.05
CA VAL A 197 55.45 17.34 -12.11
C VAL A 197 56.40 17.33 -13.31
N LEU A 198 55.91 17.70 -14.50
CA LEU A 198 56.75 17.79 -15.70
C LEU A 198 57.86 18.82 -15.53
N SER A 199 57.58 20.00 -14.95
CA SER A 199 58.56 21.06 -14.75
C SER A 199 59.67 20.64 -13.76
N VAL A 200 59.30 19.95 -12.67
CA VAL A 200 60.27 19.41 -11.71
C VAL A 200 61.14 18.33 -12.37
N LEU A 201 60.54 17.39 -13.11
CA LEU A 201 61.28 16.36 -13.84
C LEU A 201 62.22 16.94 -14.89
N SER A 202 61.77 17.93 -15.66
CA SER A 202 62.61 18.65 -16.63
C SER A 202 63.77 19.38 -15.95
N SER A 203 63.53 19.99 -14.79
CA SER A 203 64.58 20.66 -14.01
C SER A 203 65.65 19.69 -13.51
N ILE A 204 65.24 18.52 -13.02
CA ILE A 204 66.15 17.43 -12.61
C ILE A 204 66.92 16.89 -13.82
N MET A 205 66.27 16.73 -14.96
CA MET A 205 66.90 16.26 -16.20
C MET A 205 67.94 17.26 -16.73
N LEU A 206 67.65 18.56 -16.68
CA LEU A 206 68.59 19.63 -17.02
C LEU A 206 69.79 19.66 -16.06
N ALA A 207 69.54 19.53 -14.74
CA ALA A 207 70.61 19.43 -13.75
C ALA A 207 71.47 18.16 -13.95
N GLY A 208 70.85 17.04 -14.31
CA GLY A 208 71.54 15.79 -14.65
C GLY A 208 72.39 15.90 -15.91
N MET A 209 71.92 16.60 -16.95
CA MET A 209 72.74 16.87 -18.15
C MET A 209 73.90 17.81 -17.86
N ALA A 210 73.75 18.79 -16.98
CA ALA A 210 74.82 19.72 -16.61
C ALA A 210 76.01 19.02 -15.92
N PHE A 211 75.80 17.85 -15.32
CA PHE A 211 76.82 17.03 -14.68
C PHE A 211 77.33 15.86 -15.53
N ILE A 212 76.97 15.77 -16.81
CA ILE A 212 77.59 14.81 -17.74
C ILE A 212 79.03 15.27 -18.01
N PRO A 213 80.07 14.53 -17.59
CA PRO A 213 81.44 14.94 -17.82
C PRO A 213 81.74 14.96 -19.32
N SER A 214 82.23 16.09 -19.83
CA SER A 214 82.65 16.23 -21.22
C SER A 214 83.86 15.33 -21.47
N ARG A 215 83.64 14.20 -22.14
CA ARG A 215 84.72 13.43 -22.75
C ARG A 215 85.30 14.25 -23.91
N TYR A 216 86.44 14.88 -23.67
CA TYR A 216 87.50 15.00 -24.69
C TYR A 216 88.24 13.66 -24.76
#